data_AF-A0AAF0JEW0-F1
#
_entry.id   AF-A0AAF0JEW0-F1
#
_cell.length_a   1.000
_cell.length_b   1.000
_cell.length_c   1.000
_cell.angle_alpha   90.00
_cell.angle_beta   90.00
_cell.angle_gamma   90.00
#
_symmetry.space_group_name_H-M   'P 1'
#
loop_
_entity.id
_entity.type
_entity.pdbx_description
1 polymer ?
#
loop_
_entity_poly.entity_id
_entity_poly.type
_entity_poly.pdbx_seq_one_letter_code
_entity_poly.pdbx_strand_id
1 'polypeptide(L)'
;MLCRNAAAQTARKRCSSLLRLQSRSFESVSDKLFRDAMNEEEAENCAEAKSRKFLRSSEPVWAGEESIQDTVLRMLEDKYKPLRTSENRLEAERKQLAKVPRPTVRPPSAQDQEGANGVLIRRTGNNPWDLFYSANPKKEARVYRSKKSIDVSPIGSEMKQQLSKIGMSPHQLPRDDPKAMGKIRESLRSSAKQTRIKSAVDRSLRYPDQKIANVQTERREDEDEDEGKDKEGKPLVGVVSAAKGMAGIAEMKIEEAIRKGTFKQNSLRGKPIPYDSNEGNAHLQREEFILNRMVQRQNAAPPFVEMNMDMKKEERALRQSIQAAWICRAILNLETDAAYSSMEPVVVHWIENDASPSDIPEFTFEAHSDGQKALIAWARDFRDGKWVYEQRNYHEAAVQQLNQTIRRYNHIAPYFARRLLYTKQSFVQDVLDRAFPLLIEAASARLRGLQQAKRKTSPSPNSLPSSKKGWFRRWFRDS
;
A
#
# COMPACT_ATOMS: atom_id res chain seq x y z
N MET A 1 22.09 35.59 -72.83
CA MET A 1 23.02 35.62 -71.67
C MET A 1 22.62 34.57 -70.63
N LEU A 2 22.65 33.29 -71.01
CA LEU A 2 22.28 32.15 -70.15
C LEU A 2 23.34 31.01 -70.18
N CYS A 3 24.53 31.27 -70.74
CA CYS A 3 25.56 30.24 -70.91
C CYS A 3 26.96 30.67 -70.45
N ARG A 4 27.05 31.62 -69.49
CA ARG A 4 28.34 32.05 -68.91
C ARG A 4 28.55 31.71 -67.43
N ASN A 5 27.50 31.29 -66.70
CA ASN A 5 27.62 30.94 -65.27
C ASN A 5 27.65 29.43 -64.98
N ALA A 6 27.40 28.57 -65.97
CA ALA A 6 27.44 27.11 -65.79
C ALA A 6 28.86 26.52 -65.84
N ALA A 7 29.80 27.15 -66.56
CA ALA A 7 31.19 26.69 -66.68
C ALA A 7 32.07 27.06 -65.48
N ALA A 8 31.74 28.13 -64.74
CA ALA A 8 32.47 28.55 -63.55
C ALA A 8 32.15 27.69 -62.30
N GLN A 9 31.00 27.02 -62.27
CA GLN A 9 30.61 26.14 -61.17
C GLN A 9 31.14 24.70 -61.33
N THR A 10 31.38 24.24 -62.56
CA THR A 10 31.96 22.91 -62.83
C THR A 10 33.49 22.88 -62.69
N ALA A 11 34.17 24.01 -62.94
CA ALA A 11 35.61 24.15 -62.67
C ALA A 11 35.94 24.22 -61.17
N ARG A 12 35.10 24.86 -60.35
CA ARG A 12 35.25 24.86 -58.87
C ARG A 12 35.00 23.49 -58.23
N LYS A 13 34.21 22.62 -58.87
CA LYS A 13 33.93 21.26 -58.39
C LYS A 13 34.99 20.22 -58.79
N ARG A 14 35.81 20.47 -59.81
CA ARG A 14 36.94 19.60 -60.20
C ARG A 14 38.31 20.02 -59.62
N CYS A 15 38.45 21.27 -59.16
CA CYS A 15 39.67 21.73 -58.48
C CYS A 15 39.66 21.57 -56.94
N SER A 16 38.51 21.29 -56.30
CA SER A 16 38.50 20.92 -54.87
C SER A 16 38.78 19.43 -54.62
N SER A 17 38.72 18.60 -55.67
CA SER A 17 38.94 17.15 -55.60
C SER A 17 40.39 16.71 -55.82
N LEU A 18 41.31 17.65 -56.07
CA LEU A 18 42.72 17.34 -56.40
C LEU A 18 43.75 18.00 -55.46
N LEU A 19 43.35 18.38 -54.25
CA LEU A 19 44.25 18.88 -53.20
C LEU A 19 43.91 18.36 -51.80
N ARG A 20 43.45 17.10 -51.72
CA ARG A 20 43.32 16.38 -50.45
C ARG A 20 43.79 14.93 -50.60
N LEU A 21 45.03 14.77 -51.03
CA LEU A 21 45.81 13.53 -50.93
C LEU A 21 47.09 13.84 -50.14
N GLN A 22 46.92 13.96 -48.83
CA GLN A 22 47.91 14.05 -47.72
C GLN A 22 47.10 14.69 -46.58
N SER A 23 46.63 14.02 -45.53
CA SER A 23 47.01 12.81 -44.81
C SER A 23 45.74 11.99 -44.49
N ARG A 24 45.71 10.71 -44.86
CA ARG A 24 44.75 9.76 -44.27
C ARG A 24 45.20 9.51 -42.82
N SER A 25 44.73 10.33 -41.89
CA SER A 25 44.61 9.88 -40.50
C SER A 25 43.59 8.74 -40.52
N PHE A 26 43.92 7.62 -39.89
CA PHE A 26 42.93 6.60 -39.56
C PHE A 26 41.97 7.25 -38.54
N GLU A 27 40.97 7.97 -39.03
CA GLU A 27 39.84 8.36 -38.20
C GLU A 27 39.19 7.05 -37.76
N SER A 28 39.16 6.85 -36.43
CA SER A 28 38.51 5.70 -35.83
C SER A 28 37.08 5.63 -36.37
N VAL A 29 36.58 4.43 -36.64
CA VAL A 29 35.18 4.22 -37.06
C VAL A 29 34.22 4.86 -36.03
N SER A 30 34.63 4.91 -34.76
CA SER A 30 33.92 5.64 -33.70
C SER A 30 33.81 7.14 -33.95
N ASP A 31 34.88 7.81 -34.41
CA ASP A 31 34.86 9.26 -34.64
C ASP A 31 33.95 9.65 -35.80
N LYS A 32 33.85 8.78 -36.81
CA LYS A 32 32.91 8.96 -37.90
C LYS A 32 31.46 8.79 -37.44
N LEU A 33 31.20 7.78 -36.62
CA LEU A 33 29.88 7.57 -36.01
C LEU A 33 29.47 8.72 -35.10
N PHE A 34 30.37 9.26 -34.28
CA PHE A 34 30.08 10.42 -33.43
C PHE A 34 29.80 11.69 -34.24
N ARG A 35 30.48 11.86 -35.36
CA ARG A 35 30.26 13.01 -36.26
C ARG A 35 28.95 12.91 -37.03
N ASP A 36 28.58 11.70 -37.47
CA ASP A 36 27.28 11.45 -38.09
C ASP A 36 26.15 11.60 -37.05
N ALA A 37 26.34 11.14 -35.81
CA ALA A 37 25.38 11.34 -34.72
C ALA A 37 25.19 12.83 -34.35
N MET A 38 26.27 13.63 -34.33
CA MET A 38 26.15 15.08 -34.13
C MET A 38 25.39 15.76 -35.28
N ASN A 39 25.63 15.36 -36.52
CA ASN A 39 24.89 15.90 -37.67
C ASN A 39 23.40 15.50 -37.63
N GLU A 40 23.06 14.29 -37.18
CA GLU A 40 21.67 13.87 -36.95
C GLU A 40 21.03 14.66 -35.81
N GLU A 41 21.69 14.84 -34.67
CA GLU A 41 21.21 15.70 -33.57
C GLU A 41 21.01 17.15 -34.03
N GLU A 42 21.92 17.71 -34.83
CA GLU A 42 21.78 19.07 -35.38
C GLU A 42 20.63 19.16 -36.38
N ALA A 43 20.41 18.14 -37.20
CA ALA A 43 19.31 18.08 -38.15
C ALA A 43 17.95 17.93 -37.44
N GLU A 44 17.86 17.09 -36.42
CA GLU A 44 16.70 16.92 -35.55
C GLU A 44 16.39 18.22 -34.79
N ASN A 45 17.40 18.86 -34.20
CA ASN A 45 17.25 20.16 -33.54
C ASN A 45 16.78 21.25 -34.52
N CYS A 46 17.24 21.24 -35.77
CA CYS A 46 16.82 22.18 -36.80
C CYS A 46 15.39 21.89 -37.30
N ALA A 47 14.98 20.61 -37.35
CA ALA A 47 13.61 20.20 -37.65
C ALA A 47 12.64 20.57 -36.51
N GLU A 48 13.02 20.34 -35.25
CA GLU A 48 12.28 20.80 -34.08
C GLU A 48 12.18 22.32 -34.02
N ALA A 49 13.27 23.05 -34.35
CA ALA A 49 13.25 24.51 -34.41
C ALA A 49 12.30 25.03 -35.51
N LYS A 50 12.21 24.33 -36.65
CA LYS A 50 11.23 24.63 -37.72
C LYS A 50 9.80 24.31 -37.27
N SER A 51 9.58 23.19 -36.59
CA SER A 51 8.28 22.81 -36.01
C SER A 51 7.80 23.82 -34.97
N ARG A 52 8.66 24.22 -34.02
CA ARG A 52 8.37 25.26 -33.02
C ARG A 52 8.12 26.63 -33.65
N LYS A 53 8.83 26.97 -34.74
CA LYS A 53 8.57 28.20 -35.52
C LYS A 53 7.22 28.16 -36.24
N PHE A 54 6.83 26.99 -36.77
CA PHE A 54 5.53 26.81 -37.44
C PHE A 54 4.36 26.91 -36.45
N LEU A 55 4.50 26.34 -35.25
CA LEU A 55 3.53 26.48 -34.16
C LEU A 55 3.37 27.95 -33.73
N ARG A 56 4.49 28.67 -33.55
CA ARG A 56 4.48 30.09 -33.18
C ARG A 56 3.91 31.03 -34.25
N SER A 57 3.92 30.63 -35.52
CA SER A 57 3.35 31.44 -36.62
C SER A 57 1.85 31.28 -36.79
N SER A 58 1.25 30.23 -36.20
CA SER A 58 -0.17 29.92 -36.33
C SER A 58 -1.02 30.42 -35.16
N GLU A 59 -0.39 30.84 -34.05
CA GLU A 59 -1.09 31.44 -32.92
C GLU A 59 -1.31 32.93 -33.18
N PRO A 60 -2.54 33.45 -33.00
CA PRO A 60 -2.80 34.87 -33.08
C PRO A 60 -1.94 35.63 -32.05
N VAL A 61 -1.39 36.77 -32.45
CA VAL A 61 -0.60 37.63 -31.54
C VAL A 61 -1.47 37.99 -30.34
N TRP A 62 -0.95 37.74 -29.14
CA TRP A 62 -1.69 37.91 -27.89
C TRP A 62 -2.27 39.33 -27.76
N ALA A 63 -3.60 39.43 -27.80
CA ALA A 63 -4.34 40.69 -27.81
C ALA A 63 -4.69 41.22 -26.39
N GLY A 64 -4.17 40.58 -25.33
CA GLY A 64 -4.41 40.95 -23.93
C GLY A 64 -5.66 40.33 -23.31
N GLU A 65 -6.62 39.88 -24.12
CA GLU A 65 -7.75 39.04 -23.67
C GLU A 65 -7.52 37.58 -24.11
N GLU A 66 -7.57 36.65 -23.15
CA GLU A 66 -7.45 35.21 -23.41
C GLU A 66 -8.77 34.64 -23.94
N SER A 67 -8.69 33.78 -24.97
CA SER A 67 -9.87 33.12 -25.52
C SER A 67 -10.44 32.12 -24.52
N ILE A 68 -11.77 32.01 -24.44
CA ILE A 68 -12.45 31.14 -23.46
C ILE A 68 -11.97 29.69 -23.52
N GLN A 69 -11.64 29.18 -24.70
CA GLN A 69 -11.12 27.83 -24.89
C GLN A 69 -9.76 27.67 -24.20
N ASP A 70 -8.91 28.69 -24.28
CA ASP A 70 -7.57 28.70 -23.68
C ASP A 70 -7.65 28.88 -22.17
N THR A 71 -8.61 29.67 -21.67
CA THR A 71 -8.88 29.81 -20.23
C THR A 71 -9.39 28.51 -19.62
N VAL A 72 -10.31 27.83 -20.32
CA VAL A 72 -10.84 26.52 -19.91
C VAL A 72 -9.76 25.45 -20.00
N LEU A 73 -8.94 25.45 -21.06
CA LEU A 73 -7.83 24.51 -21.20
C LEU A 73 -6.82 24.68 -20.06
N ARG A 74 -6.44 25.92 -19.73
CA ARG A 74 -5.59 26.23 -18.57
C ARG A 74 -6.21 25.77 -17.27
N MET A 75 -7.51 26.01 -17.06
CA MET A 75 -8.21 25.53 -15.87
C MET A 75 -8.25 24.00 -15.77
N LEU A 76 -8.39 23.30 -16.89
CA LEU A 76 -8.39 21.84 -16.93
C LEU A 76 -6.99 21.27 -16.68
N GLU A 77 -5.97 21.83 -17.32
CA GLU A 77 -4.57 21.42 -17.15
C GLU A 77 -4.02 21.73 -15.76
N ASP A 78 -4.40 22.86 -15.15
CA ASP A 78 -4.02 23.19 -13.78
C ASP A 78 -4.81 22.36 -12.74
N LYS A 79 -6.07 22.01 -13.00
CA LYS A 79 -6.87 21.15 -12.12
C LYS A 79 -6.38 19.70 -12.10
N TYR A 80 -5.86 19.22 -13.23
CA TYR A 80 -5.31 17.86 -13.38
C TYR A 80 -3.79 17.88 -13.60
N LYS A 81 -3.08 18.69 -12.81
CA LYS A 81 -1.63 18.75 -12.91
C LYS A 81 -1.02 17.42 -12.48
N PRO A 82 -0.36 16.66 -13.38
CA PRO A 82 0.18 15.36 -13.02
C PRO A 82 1.23 15.52 -11.92
N LEU A 83 1.18 14.65 -10.91
CA LEU A 83 2.18 14.62 -9.85
C LEU A 83 3.56 14.45 -10.48
N ARG A 84 4.54 15.22 -10.00
CA ARG A 84 5.94 15.08 -10.45
C ARG A 84 6.43 13.67 -10.15
N THR A 85 6.60 12.85 -11.17
CA THR A 85 7.37 11.60 -11.10
C THR A 85 8.80 11.90 -10.64
N SER A 86 9.54 10.91 -10.13
CA SER A 86 10.93 11.09 -9.68
C SER A 86 11.81 11.72 -10.76
N GLU A 87 11.63 11.32 -12.01
CA GLU A 87 12.32 11.87 -13.19
C GLU A 87 11.93 13.33 -13.44
N ASN A 88 10.62 13.62 -13.47
CA ASN A 88 10.10 14.98 -13.65
C ASN A 88 10.45 15.92 -12.49
N ARG A 89 10.67 15.39 -11.28
CA ARG A 89 11.13 16.13 -10.12
C ARG A 89 12.60 16.54 -10.27
N LEU A 90 13.48 15.60 -10.61
CA LEU A 90 14.90 15.87 -10.81
C LEU A 90 15.14 16.85 -11.96
N GLU A 91 14.41 16.72 -13.06
CA GLU A 91 14.47 17.67 -14.17
C GLU A 91 13.96 19.06 -13.79
N ALA A 92 12.86 19.12 -13.04
CA ALA A 92 12.32 20.38 -12.55
C ALA A 92 13.27 21.08 -11.57
N GLU A 93 13.85 20.33 -10.62
CA GLU A 93 14.84 20.83 -9.66
C GLU A 93 16.09 21.32 -10.40
N ARG A 94 16.56 20.61 -11.44
CA ARG A 94 17.65 21.07 -12.33
C ARG A 94 17.30 22.39 -13.03
N LYS A 95 16.10 22.50 -13.61
CA LYS A 95 15.64 23.73 -14.29
C LYS A 95 15.47 24.90 -13.32
N GLN A 96 15.09 24.65 -12.07
CA GLN A 96 15.01 25.66 -11.02
C GLN A 96 16.40 26.09 -10.55
N LEU A 97 17.31 25.15 -10.28
CA LEU A 97 18.70 25.42 -9.89
C LEU A 97 19.47 26.18 -10.98
N ALA A 98 19.18 25.92 -12.25
CA ALA A 98 19.76 26.66 -13.37
C ALA A 98 19.31 28.13 -13.42
N LYS A 99 18.14 28.46 -12.86
CA LYS A 99 17.60 29.83 -12.78
C LYS A 99 18.06 30.58 -11.52
N VAL A 100 18.64 29.90 -10.52
CA VAL A 100 19.16 30.57 -9.33
C VAL A 100 20.40 31.36 -9.70
N PRO A 101 20.46 32.68 -9.43
CA PRO A 101 21.65 33.48 -9.67
C PRO A 101 22.81 32.94 -8.83
N ARG A 102 23.92 32.60 -9.48
CA ARG A 102 25.12 32.12 -8.78
C ARG A 102 25.74 33.30 -8.01
N PRO A 103 26.19 33.11 -6.76
CA PRO A 103 26.79 34.18 -5.99
C PRO A 103 28.02 34.73 -6.71
N THR A 104 28.02 36.04 -6.91
CA THR A 104 29.14 36.78 -7.51
C THR A 104 30.39 36.55 -6.67
N VAL A 105 31.44 35.99 -7.28
CA VAL A 105 32.73 35.79 -6.63
C VAL A 105 33.25 37.13 -6.11
N ARG A 106 33.77 37.14 -4.88
CA ARG A 106 34.34 38.30 -4.19
C ARG A 106 35.27 39.09 -5.14
N PRO A 107 34.97 40.36 -5.45
CA PRO A 107 35.90 41.18 -6.20
C PRO A 107 37.17 41.42 -5.35
N PRO A 108 38.37 41.36 -5.95
CA PRO A 108 39.65 41.48 -5.23
C PRO A 108 39.89 42.87 -4.63
N SER A 109 39.08 43.87 -4.98
CA SER A 109 39.16 45.26 -4.48
C SER A 109 38.39 45.53 -3.19
N ALA A 110 37.66 44.55 -2.64
CA ALA A 110 36.82 44.78 -1.46
C ALA A 110 37.66 44.86 -0.16
N GLN A 111 37.68 46.04 0.47
CA GLN A 111 38.30 46.27 1.78
C GLN A 111 37.26 46.20 2.91
N ASP A 112 37.56 45.42 3.94
CA ASP A 112 36.73 45.27 5.13
C ASP A 112 37.31 46.14 6.26
N GLN A 113 36.52 47.07 6.81
CA GLN A 113 36.88 47.90 7.96
C GLN A 113 35.95 47.58 9.14
N GLU A 114 36.50 47.45 10.35
CA GLU A 114 35.71 47.27 11.56
C GLU A 114 35.22 48.63 12.07
N GLY A 115 33.89 48.83 12.11
CA GLY A 115 33.29 50.02 12.71
C GLY A 115 33.30 49.95 14.25
N ALA A 116 33.12 51.09 14.91
CA ALA A 116 33.18 51.23 16.38
C ALA A 116 32.26 50.28 17.18
N ASN A 117 31.20 49.76 16.55
CA ASN A 117 30.23 48.83 17.17
C ASN A 117 30.47 47.35 16.83
N GLY A 118 31.65 47.01 16.25
CA GLY A 118 31.99 45.63 15.88
C GLY A 118 31.26 45.11 14.63
N VAL A 119 30.59 45.99 13.88
CA VAL A 119 29.98 45.69 12.57
C VAL A 119 31.05 45.80 11.50
N LEU A 120 31.17 44.78 10.64
CA LEU A 120 32.07 44.83 9.48
C LEU A 120 31.43 45.73 8.42
N ILE A 121 32.16 46.76 8.02
CA ILE A 121 31.80 47.67 6.94
C ILE A 121 32.62 47.26 5.72
N ARG A 122 31.94 46.80 4.68
CA ARG A 122 32.57 46.39 3.43
C ARG A 122 32.35 47.46 2.36
N ARG A 123 33.45 48.03 1.86
CA ARG A 123 33.44 48.98 0.75
C ARG A 123 33.83 48.26 -0.54
N THR A 124 32.97 48.39 -1.55
CA THR A 124 33.23 47.86 -2.90
C THR A 124 33.54 48.93 -3.94
N GLY A 125 33.42 50.22 -3.56
CA GLY A 125 33.72 51.40 -4.37
C GLY A 125 33.87 52.67 -3.52
N ASN A 126 34.07 53.82 -4.18
CA ASN A 126 34.23 55.13 -3.53
C ASN A 126 32.91 55.87 -3.30
N ASN A 127 31.79 55.36 -3.82
CA ASN A 127 30.50 55.99 -3.65
C ASN A 127 29.89 55.61 -2.29
N PRO A 128 29.18 56.55 -1.63
CA PRO A 128 28.63 56.33 -0.30
C PRO A 128 27.50 55.29 -0.24
N TRP A 129 26.95 54.84 -1.37
CA TRP A 129 25.93 53.78 -1.42
C TRP A 129 26.51 52.38 -1.68
N ASP A 130 27.83 52.23 -1.88
CA ASP A 130 28.51 50.94 -2.09
C ASP A 130 28.96 50.26 -0.77
N LEU A 131 28.36 50.69 0.35
CA LEU A 131 28.64 50.25 1.72
C LEU A 131 27.72 49.07 2.10
N PHE A 132 28.31 47.92 2.41
CA PHE A 132 27.58 46.76 2.92
C PHE A 132 27.95 46.50 4.39
N TYR A 133 26.93 46.42 5.26
CA TYR A 133 27.12 46.09 6.67
C TYR A 133 26.90 44.59 6.90
N SER A 134 27.89 43.89 7.45
CA SER A 134 27.77 42.48 7.82
C SER A 134 28.11 42.25 9.29
N ALA A 135 27.33 41.40 9.96
CA ALA A 135 27.62 40.97 11.33
C ALA A 135 28.94 40.16 11.38
N ASN A 136 29.75 40.40 12.41
CA ASN A 136 31.06 39.79 12.55
C ASN A 136 30.93 38.32 12.96
N PRO A 137 31.39 37.33 12.16
CA PRO A 137 31.16 35.90 12.41
C PRO A 137 31.90 35.37 13.65
N LYS A 138 32.83 36.14 14.22
CA LYS A 138 33.59 35.76 15.42
C LYS A 138 32.75 35.72 16.70
N LYS A 139 31.51 36.21 16.68
CA LYS A 139 30.58 36.21 17.81
C LYS A 139 29.27 35.50 17.44
N GLU A 140 29.33 34.27 16.95
CA GLU A 140 28.12 33.45 16.89
C GLU A 140 27.63 33.12 18.31
N ALA A 141 26.36 33.39 18.56
CA ALA A 141 25.75 33.21 19.87
C ALA A 141 25.77 31.73 20.27
N ARG A 142 26.32 31.43 21.47
CA ARG A 142 26.18 30.12 22.10
C ARG A 142 24.70 29.84 22.31
N VAL A 143 24.11 29.00 21.46
CA VAL A 143 22.74 28.54 21.64
C VAL A 143 22.72 27.56 22.82
N TYR A 144 22.23 28.03 23.96
CA TYR A 144 21.97 27.19 25.13
C TYR A 144 20.85 26.19 24.80
N ARG A 145 21.21 24.93 24.55
CA ARG A 145 20.30 23.79 24.74
C ARG A 145 20.88 22.86 25.79
N SER A 146 20.15 22.75 26.90
CA SER A 146 20.16 21.67 27.91
C SER A 146 21.50 20.98 28.25
N LYS A 147 22.01 21.23 29.46
CA LYS A 147 22.90 20.42 30.36
C LYS A 147 24.12 19.63 29.79
N LYS A 148 24.39 19.65 28.49
CA LYS A 148 25.64 19.21 27.85
C LYS A 148 25.89 20.16 26.70
N SER A 149 26.79 21.13 26.89
CA SER A 149 27.28 21.96 25.79
C SER A 149 27.96 21.07 24.77
N ILE A 150 27.36 20.92 23.60
CA ILE A 150 28.06 20.40 22.42
C ILE A 150 28.94 21.55 21.94
N ASP A 151 30.26 21.38 22.02
CA ASP A 151 31.19 22.27 21.35
C ASP A 151 30.95 22.15 19.84
N VAL A 152 30.23 23.10 19.25
CA VAL A 152 30.08 23.25 17.80
C VAL A 152 31.32 23.94 17.22
N SER A 153 32.51 23.52 17.67
CA SER A 153 33.73 23.85 16.93
C SER A 153 33.75 22.97 15.68
N PRO A 154 33.98 23.52 14.48
CA PRO A 154 34.06 22.72 13.27
C PRO A 154 35.07 21.61 13.47
N ILE A 155 34.64 20.36 13.25
CA ILE A 155 35.46 19.16 13.38
C ILE A 155 36.71 19.38 12.53
N GLY A 156 37.85 19.59 13.19
CA GLY A 156 39.12 19.74 12.50
C GLY A 156 39.42 18.49 11.67
N SER A 157 40.12 18.64 10.54
CA SER A 157 40.53 17.52 9.68
C SER A 157 41.17 16.39 10.49
N GLU A 158 40.95 15.14 10.10
CA GLU A 158 41.46 13.96 10.83
C GLU A 158 42.96 14.06 11.13
N MET A 159 43.74 14.61 10.20
CA MET A 159 45.17 14.90 10.37
C MET A 159 45.46 15.84 11.53
N LYS A 160 44.65 16.89 11.73
CA LYS A 160 44.80 17.82 12.87
C LYS A 160 44.54 17.10 14.20
N GLN A 161 43.58 16.17 14.23
CA GLN A 161 43.27 15.37 15.42
C GLN A 161 44.35 14.34 15.72
N GLN A 162 44.97 13.75 14.69
CA GLN A 162 46.07 12.81 14.87
C GLN A 162 47.35 13.52 15.35
N LEU A 163 47.63 14.72 14.83
CA LEU A 163 48.74 15.55 15.30
C LEU A 163 48.51 16.06 16.73
N SER A 164 47.28 16.46 17.09
CA SER A 164 46.96 16.89 18.45
C SER A 164 47.07 15.77 19.48
N LYS A 165 46.78 14.51 19.10
CA LYS A 165 47.02 13.33 19.95
C LYS A 165 48.50 13.08 20.24
N ILE A 166 49.38 13.54 19.35
CA ILE A 166 50.84 13.53 19.51
C ILE A 166 51.33 14.84 20.19
N GLY A 167 50.43 15.79 20.46
CA GLY A 167 50.75 17.08 21.09
C GLY A 167 51.32 18.14 20.15
N MET A 168 51.20 17.94 18.83
CA MET A 168 51.74 18.84 17.80
C MET A 168 50.63 19.62 17.09
N SER A 169 50.83 20.92 16.86
CA SER A 169 49.94 21.73 16.02
C SER A 169 50.43 21.80 14.56
N PRO A 170 49.57 22.02 13.56
CA PRO A 170 49.97 22.06 12.14
C PRO A 170 51.05 23.10 11.79
N HIS A 171 51.26 24.10 12.65
CA HIS A 171 52.27 25.16 12.45
C HIS A 171 53.64 24.77 13.02
N GLN A 172 53.70 23.73 13.87
CA GLN A 172 54.92 23.21 14.48
C GLN A 172 55.54 22.05 13.67
N LEU A 173 55.03 21.77 12.47
CA LEU A 173 55.57 20.74 11.60
C LEU A 173 56.88 21.21 10.95
N PRO A 174 58.01 20.52 11.16
CA PRO A 174 59.26 20.83 10.48
C PRO A 174 59.12 20.54 8.98
N ARG A 175 58.80 21.54 8.17
CA ARG A 175 58.59 21.38 6.72
C ARG A 175 59.90 21.20 5.95
N ASP A 176 61.01 21.67 6.52
CA ASP A 176 62.31 21.73 5.85
C ASP A 176 63.20 20.50 6.15
N ASP A 177 62.91 19.74 7.22
CA ASP A 177 63.71 18.58 7.63
C ASP A 177 63.04 17.23 7.28
N PRO A 178 63.52 16.48 6.25
CA PRO A 178 62.89 15.24 5.82
C PRO A 178 62.98 14.12 6.87
N LYS A 179 64.06 14.09 7.66
CA LYS A 179 64.24 13.11 8.75
C LYS A 179 63.28 13.36 9.92
N ALA A 180 63.00 14.61 10.24
CA ALA A 180 62.04 14.98 11.28
C ALA A 180 60.61 14.59 10.88
N MET A 181 60.24 14.83 9.62
CA MET A 181 58.96 14.38 9.07
C MET A 181 58.82 12.85 9.03
N GLY A 182 59.91 12.12 8.80
CA GLY A 182 59.94 10.65 8.89
C GLY A 182 59.51 10.13 10.26
N LYS A 183 60.10 10.68 11.33
CA LYS A 183 59.75 10.33 12.72
C LYS A 183 58.29 10.67 13.07
N ILE A 184 57.77 11.78 12.55
CA ILE A 184 56.36 12.18 12.73
C ILE A 184 55.43 11.19 12.01
N ARG A 185 55.79 10.73 10.81
CA ARG A 185 54.99 9.73 10.09
C ARG A 185 55.00 8.36 10.78
N GLU A 186 56.12 7.95 11.34
CA GLU A 186 56.24 6.71 12.10
C GLU A 186 55.44 6.77 13.41
N SER A 187 55.51 7.89 14.14
CA SER A 187 54.71 8.09 15.36
C SER A 187 53.21 8.14 15.07
N LEU A 188 52.78 8.80 13.99
CA LEU A 188 51.39 8.76 13.50
C LEU A 188 50.94 7.34 13.19
N ARG A 189 51.75 6.56 12.46
CA ARG A 189 51.43 5.16 12.10
C ARG A 189 51.36 4.27 13.34
N SER A 190 52.26 4.45 14.31
CA SER A 190 52.24 3.73 15.59
C SER A 190 51.00 4.08 16.42
N SER A 191 50.65 5.37 16.51
CA SER A 191 49.45 5.82 17.23
C SER A 191 48.16 5.25 16.62
N ALA A 192 48.06 5.23 15.28
CA ALA A 192 46.92 4.67 14.57
C ALA A 192 46.78 3.15 14.80
N LYS A 193 47.90 2.42 14.83
CA LYS A 193 47.93 1.00 15.18
C LYS A 193 47.46 0.78 16.62
N GLN A 194 47.92 1.60 17.55
CA GLN A 194 47.51 1.52 18.95
C GLN A 194 46.03 1.84 19.15
N THR A 195 45.47 2.82 18.42
CA THR A 195 44.02 3.10 18.47
C THR A 195 43.19 1.94 17.92
N ARG A 196 43.65 1.25 16.88
CA ARG A 196 42.97 0.06 16.35
C ARG A 196 42.96 -1.08 17.38
N ILE A 197 44.08 -1.34 18.03
CA ILE A 197 44.19 -2.36 19.09
C ILE A 197 43.28 -2.00 20.27
N LYS A 198 43.33 -0.75 20.76
CA LYS A 198 42.44 -0.28 21.84
C LYS A 198 40.97 -0.42 21.48
N SER A 199 40.58 -0.03 20.26
CA SER A 199 39.18 -0.17 19.80
C SER A 199 38.75 -1.63 19.68
N ALA A 200 39.65 -2.55 19.30
CA ALA A 200 39.36 -3.97 19.24
C ALA A 200 39.21 -4.57 20.65
N VAL A 201 40.08 -4.18 21.59
CA VAL A 201 40.02 -4.61 23.00
C VAL A 201 38.77 -4.07 23.70
N ASP A 202 38.45 -2.78 23.53
CA ASP A 202 37.21 -2.19 24.05
C ASP A 202 35.96 -2.88 23.48
N ARG A 203 36.01 -3.31 22.22
CA ARG A 203 34.90 -4.01 21.57
C ARG A 203 34.76 -5.46 22.04
N SER A 204 35.87 -6.14 22.34
CA SER A 204 35.82 -7.47 22.97
C SER A 204 35.35 -7.42 24.42
N LEU A 205 35.70 -6.36 25.17
CA LEU A 205 35.25 -6.18 26.55
C LEU A 205 33.76 -5.83 26.65
N ARG A 206 33.15 -5.27 25.60
CA ARG A 206 31.69 -4.97 25.55
C ARG A 206 30.82 -6.14 25.10
N TYR A 207 31.40 -7.19 24.51
CA TYR A 207 30.67 -8.33 23.97
C TYR A 207 30.06 -9.32 25.00
N PRO A 208 30.60 -9.51 26.23
CA PRO A 208 29.99 -10.44 27.18
C PRO A 208 28.71 -9.89 27.83
N ASP A 209 28.60 -8.58 28.04
CA ASP A 209 27.43 -7.99 28.74
C ASP A 209 26.16 -7.97 27.88
N GLN A 210 26.30 -7.89 26.56
CA GLN A 210 25.17 -7.85 25.63
C GLN A 210 24.53 -9.24 25.42
N LYS A 211 25.23 -10.32 25.78
CA LYS A 211 24.72 -11.70 25.65
C LYS A 211 23.96 -12.15 26.91
N ILE A 212 24.21 -11.56 28.07
CA ILE A 212 23.49 -11.88 29.32
C ILE A 212 22.09 -11.24 29.34
N ALA A 213 21.91 -10.07 28.72
CA ALA A 213 20.62 -9.37 28.66
C ALA A 213 19.58 -10.04 27.75
N ASN A 214 20.00 -10.84 26.76
CA ASN A 214 19.10 -11.47 25.78
C ASN A 214 18.83 -12.96 26.03
N VAL A 215 19.44 -13.57 27.06
CA VAL A 215 19.32 -15.02 27.34
C VAL A 215 18.30 -15.33 28.46
N GLN A 216 17.73 -14.31 29.12
CA GLN A 216 16.74 -14.53 30.19
C GLN A 216 15.28 -14.67 29.71
N THR A 217 14.98 -14.56 28.41
CA THR A 217 13.59 -14.57 27.90
C THR A 217 13.13 -15.88 27.25
N GLU A 218 14.00 -16.88 27.08
CA GLU A 218 13.60 -18.17 26.49
C GLU A 218 14.10 -19.33 27.36
N ARG A 219 13.26 -19.72 28.32
CA ARG A 219 13.32 -21.00 29.03
C ARG A 219 11.97 -21.69 28.87
N ARG A 220 11.87 -22.60 27.91
CA ARG A 220 10.97 -23.78 27.85
C ARG A 220 11.68 -24.80 26.95
N GLU A 221 12.20 -25.85 27.57
CA GLU A 221 11.71 -27.23 27.45
C GLU A 221 12.31 -27.89 26.20
N ASP A 222 13.16 -28.89 26.42
CA ASP A 222 13.26 -30.15 25.68
C ASP A 222 14.54 -30.86 26.18
N GLU A 223 14.34 -31.73 27.16
CA GLU A 223 15.21 -32.85 27.45
C GLU A 223 14.96 -33.88 26.36
N ASP A 224 16.00 -34.31 25.65
CA ASP A 224 16.04 -35.64 25.04
C ASP A 224 17.49 -36.12 24.95
N GLU A 225 17.67 -37.32 25.48
CA GLU A 225 18.84 -38.17 25.41
C GLU A 225 19.08 -38.59 23.95
N ASP A 226 20.33 -38.62 23.51
CA ASP A 226 20.76 -39.71 22.61
C ASP A 226 22.29 -39.87 22.61
N GLU A 227 22.73 -41.01 23.16
CA GLU A 227 24.05 -41.58 22.93
C GLU A 227 24.06 -42.29 21.56
N GLY A 228 24.97 -41.92 20.68
CA GLY A 228 25.15 -42.63 19.42
C GLY A 228 26.48 -42.32 18.77
N LYS A 229 27.43 -43.25 18.90
CA LYS A 229 28.74 -43.25 18.25
C LYS A 229 28.58 -43.11 16.74
N ASP A 230 29.51 -42.38 16.10
CA ASP A 230 30.32 -42.95 15.03
C ASP A 230 31.57 -42.08 14.79
N LYS A 231 32.72 -42.73 14.96
CA LYS A 231 34.03 -42.24 14.53
C LYS A 231 34.15 -42.60 13.06
N GLU A 232 34.57 -41.66 12.22
CA GLU A 232 35.61 -41.85 11.19
C GLU A 232 35.74 -40.60 10.30
N GLY A 233 36.98 -40.25 9.95
CA GLY A 233 37.27 -39.25 8.92
C GLY A 233 37.61 -37.83 9.38
N LYS A 234 38.54 -37.66 10.34
CA LYS A 234 39.25 -36.37 10.49
C LYS A 234 40.47 -36.37 9.56
N PRO A 235 40.51 -35.61 8.45
CA PRO A 235 41.77 -35.33 7.80
C PRO A 235 42.56 -34.37 8.70
N LEU A 236 43.66 -34.89 9.21
CA LEU A 236 44.76 -34.16 9.82
C LEU A 236 45.33 -33.19 8.77
N VAL A 237 44.80 -31.97 8.68
CA VAL A 237 45.43 -30.88 7.93
C VAL A 237 46.23 -30.04 8.92
N GLY A 238 47.54 -30.18 8.79
CA GLY A 238 48.55 -29.62 9.66
C GLY A 238 48.49 -28.09 9.80
N VAL A 239 48.93 -27.70 10.98
CA VAL A 239 49.23 -26.36 11.46
C VAL A 239 50.01 -25.54 10.42
N VAL A 240 49.31 -24.69 9.66
CA VAL A 240 49.92 -23.56 8.94
C VAL A 240 49.01 -22.33 9.08
N SER A 241 49.42 -21.37 9.90
CA SER A 241 48.89 -19.99 10.04
C SER A 241 47.37 -19.81 10.28
N ALA A 242 46.99 -19.84 11.56
CA ALA A 242 45.62 -19.78 12.06
C ALA A 242 44.75 -18.59 11.58
N ALA A 243 45.32 -17.43 11.22
CA ALA A 243 44.52 -16.28 10.78
C ALA A 243 44.11 -16.33 9.29
N LYS A 244 44.95 -16.94 8.43
CA LYS A 244 44.69 -17.01 6.98
C LYS A 244 43.97 -18.29 6.59
N GLY A 245 44.15 -19.37 7.36
CA GLY A 245 43.41 -20.62 7.20
C GLY A 245 41.92 -20.49 7.53
N MET A 246 41.55 -19.76 8.59
CA MET A 246 40.13 -19.55 8.92
C MET A 246 39.40 -18.71 7.88
N ALA A 247 40.05 -17.68 7.33
CA ALA A 247 39.50 -16.89 6.22
C ALA A 247 39.30 -17.74 4.96
N GLY A 248 40.27 -18.62 4.63
CA GLY A 248 40.13 -19.56 3.52
C GLY A 248 39.01 -20.59 3.73
N ILE A 249 38.84 -21.09 4.95
CA ILE A 249 37.73 -22.01 5.30
C ILE A 249 36.39 -21.29 5.23
N ALA A 250 36.32 -20.04 5.68
CA ALA A 250 35.12 -19.22 5.59
C ALA A 250 34.76 -18.95 4.12
N GLU A 251 35.73 -18.56 3.29
CA GLU A 251 35.53 -18.33 1.85
C GLU A 251 35.09 -19.61 1.14
N MET A 252 35.74 -20.74 1.42
CA MET A 252 35.37 -22.05 0.85
C MET A 252 33.94 -22.45 1.26
N LYS A 253 33.54 -22.20 2.51
CA LYS A 253 32.17 -22.43 2.99
C LYS A 253 31.16 -21.48 2.34
N ILE A 254 31.53 -20.22 2.09
CA ILE A 254 30.68 -19.25 1.39
C ILE A 254 30.51 -19.68 -0.07
N GLU A 255 31.58 -20.07 -0.77
CA GLU A 255 31.52 -20.59 -2.14
C GLU A 255 30.71 -21.88 -2.25
N GLU A 256 30.86 -22.79 -1.29
CA GLU A 256 30.08 -24.02 -1.23
C GLU A 256 28.59 -23.72 -0.99
N ALA A 257 28.27 -22.76 -0.12
CA ALA A 257 26.91 -22.27 0.11
C ALA A 257 26.32 -21.54 -1.10
N ILE A 258 27.12 -20.75 -1.84
CA ILE A 258 26.72 -20.12 -3.10
C ILE A 258 26.45 -21.18 -4.16
N ARG A 259 27.33 -22.17 -4.32
CA ARG A 259 27.14 -23.32 -5.23
C ARG A 259 25.89 -24.12 -4.92
N LYS A 260 25.65 -24.39 -3.63
CA LYS A 260 24.43 -25.05 -3.14
C LYS A 260 23.18 -24.17 -3.25
N GLY A 261 23.32 -22.89 -3.57
CA GLY A 261 22.19 -21.96 -3.68
C GLY A 261 21.48 -21.67 -2.36
N THR A 262 22.09 -22.00 -1.21
CA THR A 262 21.47 -21.87 0.11
C THR A 262 21.11 -20.42 0.43
N PHE A 263 21.89 -19.45 -0.07
CA PHE A 263 21.58 -18.02 0.07
C PHE A 263 20.30 -17.56 -0.64
N LYS A 264 19.86 -18.29 -1.68
CA LYS A 264 18.60 -18.01 -2.41
C LYS A 264 17.40 -18.68 -1.76
N GLN A 265 17.60 -19.87 -1.18
CA GLN A 265 16.56 -20.66 -0.51
C GLN A 265 16.46 -20.38 1.00
N ASN A 266 17.24 -19.42 1.51
CA ASN A 266 17.31 -19.14 2.94
C ASN A 266 15.94 -18.63 3.45
N SER A 267 15.22 -19.48 4.17
CA SER A 267 13.93 -19.17 4.82
C SER A 267 14.03 -18.13 5.94
N LEU A 268 15.25 -17.85 6.42
CA LEU A 268 15.53 -16.77 7.37
C LEU A 268 15.64 -15.40 6.68
N ARG A 269 15.62 -15.34 5.33
CA ARG A 269 15.36 -14.07 4.65
C ARG A 269 13.87 -13.78 4.76
N GLY A 270 13.54 -12.62 5.32
CA GLY A 270 12.15 -12.14 5.34
C GLY A 270 11.57 -12.13 3.92
N LYS A 271 10.27 -12.44 3.83
CA LYS A 271 9.53 -12.32 2.56
C LYS A 271 9.74 -10.90 2.00
N PRO A 272 9.92 -10.74 0.67
CA PRO A 272 9.99 -9.41 0.08
C PRO A 272 8.76 -8.60 0.52
N ILE A 273 8.97 -7.32 0.84
CA ILE A 273 7.86 -6.44 1.23
C ILE A 273 6.85 -6.48 0.07
N PRO A 274 5.57 -6.84 0.33
CA PRO A 274 4.57 -6.86 -0.72
C PRO A 274 4.45 -5.45 -1.29
N TYR A 275 4.75 -5.33 -2.58
CA TYR A 275 4.52 -4.11 -3.32
C TYR A 275 3.01 -3.98 -3.52
N ASP A 276 2.45 -2.86 -3.08
CA ASP A 276 1.04 -2.57 -3.29
C ASP A 276 0.90 -1.96 -4.69
N SER A 277 0.15 -2.61 -5.57
CA SER A 277 -0.07 -2.15 -6.95
C SER A 277 -0.61 -0.72 -7.02
N ASN A 278 -1.32 -0.28 -5.98
CA ASN A 278 -1.88 1.06 -5.90
C ASN A 278 -0.84 2.15 -5.58
N GLU A 279 0.40 1.81 -5.18
CA GLU A 279 1.49 2.79 -4.96
C GLU A 279 1.88 3.52 -6.25
N GLY A 280 1.71 2.86 -7.40
CA GLY A 280 1.98 3.44 -8.72
C GLY A 280 0.79 4.18 -9.34
N ASN A 281 -0.35 4.28 -8.64
CA ASN A 281 -1.53 4.92 -9.19
C ASN A 281 -1.33 6.44 -9.23
N ALA A 282 -1.29 7.01 -10.44
CA ALA A 282 -1.11 8.45 -10.66
C ALA A 282 -2.24 9.32 -10.10
N HIS A 283 -3.40 8.73 -9.79
CA HIS A 283 -4.60 9.44 -9.33
C HIS A 283 -4.75 9.48 -7.81
N LEU A 284 -3.95 8.72 -7.06
CA LEU A 284 -3.97 8.76 -5.59
C LEU A 284 -2.77 9.58 -5.12
N GLN A 285 -3.01 10.57 -4.28
CA GLN A 285 -1.91 11.26 -3.62
C GLN A 285 -1.21 10.30 -2.65
N ARG A 286 0.08 10.54 -2.37
CA ARG A 286 0.87 9.67 -1.48
C ARG A 286 0.26 9.59 -0.08
N GLU A 287 -0.32 10.69 0.39
CA GLU A 287 -1.03 10.83 1.66
C GLU A 287 -2.29 9.97 1.69
N GLU A 288 -3.14 10.07 0.65
CA GLU A 288 -4.37 9.28 0.49
C GLU A 288 -4.05 7.79 0.39
N PHE A 289 -2.99 7.43 -0.34
CA PHE A 289 -2.50 6.06 -0.42
C PHE A 289 -2.09 5.52 0.96
N ILE A 290 -1.29 6.28 1.72
CA ILE A 290 -0.85 5.87 3.07
C ILE A 290 -2.05 5.78 4.02
N LEU A 291 -2.99 6.73 3.96
CA LEU A 291 -4.22 6.71 4.73
C LEU A 291 -5.08 5.49 4.41
N ASN A 292 -5.36 5.22 3.14
CA ASN A 292 -6.13 4.05 2.71
C ASN A 292 -5.45 2.76 3.15
N ARG A 293 -4.11 2.69 3.08
CA ARG A 293 -3.34 1.55 3.60
C ARG A 293 -3.43 1.39 5.11
N MET A 294 -3.45 2.48 5.87
CA MET A 294 -3.67 2.43 7.33
C MET A 294 -5.09 1.97 7.66
N VAL A 295 -6.10 2.48 6.97
CA VAL A 295 -7.51 2.07 7.11
C VAL A 295 -7.67 0.58 6.81
N GLN A 296 -7.10 0.11 5.69
CA GLN A 296 -7.10 -1.31 5.31
C GLN A 296 -6.36 -2.18 6.34
N ARG A 297 -5.21 -1.75 6.86
CA ARG A 297 -4.48 -2.49 7.93
C ARG A 297 -5.25 -2.56 9.23
N GLN A 298 -6.05 -1.55 9.54
CA GLN A 298 -6.92 -1.54 10.71
C GLN A 298 -8.23 -2.32 10.47
N ASN A 299 -8.44 -2.87 9.26
CA ASN A 299 -9.70 -3.43 8.80
C ASN A 299 -10.90 -2.51 9.05
N ALA A 300 -10.65 -1.19 9.09
CA ALA A 300 -11.67 -0.20 9.35
C ALA A 300 -12.45 0.02 8.05
N ALA A 301 -13.76 -0.26 8.07
CA ALA A 301 -14.61 0.08 6.95
C ALA A 301 -14.90 1.59 6.97
N PRO A 302 -15.07 2.25 5.81
CA PRO A 302 -15.55 3.62 5.79
C PRO A 302 -16.86 3.74 6.59
N PRO A 303 -17.10 4.83 7.34
CA PRO A 303 -18.26 4.93 8.24
C PRO A 303 -19.62 4.67 7.57
N PHE A 304 -19.78 5.06 6.31
CA PHE A 304 -21.02 4.79 5.57
C PHE A 304 -21.22 3.30 5.27
N VAL A 305 -20.15 2.51 5.14
CA VAL A 305 -20.23 1.07 4.89
C VAL A 305 -20.73 0.35 6.14
N GLU A 306 -20.25 0.71 7.33
CA GLU A 306 -20.74 0.17 8.60
C GLU A 306 -22.24 0.48 8.77
N MET A 307 -22.63 1.74 8.57
CA MET A 307 -24.04 2.14 8.62
C MET A 307 -24.91 1.45 7.57
N ASN A 308 -24.36 1.12 6.40
CA ASN A 308 -25.07 0.34 5.39
C ASN A 308 -25.34 -1.09 5.89
N MET A 309 -24.36 -1.72 6.55
CA MET A 309 -24.54 -3.05 7.14
C MET A 309 -25.60 -3.04 8.24
N ASP A 310 -25.58 -2.02 9.10
CA ASP A 310 -26.56 -1.84 10.18
C ASP A 310 -27.96 -1.58 9.61
N MET A 311 -28.10 -0.66 8.65
CA MET A 311 -29.37 -0.36 7.98
C MET A 311 -29.94 -1.61 7.30
N LYS A 312 -29.12 -2.37 6.57
CA LYS A 312 -29.55 -3.65 5.96
C LYS A 312 -29.94 -4.70 6.99
N LYS A 313 -29.29 -4.72 8.16
CA LYS A 313 -29.62 -5.62 9.25
C LYS A 313 -30.98 -5.28 9.86
N GLU A 314 -31.25 -4.00 10.09
CA GLU A 314 -32.56 -3.53 10.54
C GLU A 314 -33.64 -3.81 9.50
N GLU A 315 -33.37 -3.55 8.23
CA GLU A 315 -34.28 -3.87 7.13
C GLU A 315 -34.63 -5.36 7.13
N ARG A 316 -33.63 -6.24 7.15
CA ARG A 316 -33.84 -7.70 7.20
C ARG A 316 -34.62 -8.13 8.44
N ALA A 317 -34.27 -7.61 9.62
CA ALA A 317 -34.97 -7.95 10.87
C ALA A 317 -36.45 -7.55 10.83
N LEU A 318 -36.76 -6.38 10.28
CA LEU A 318 -38.12 -5.88 10.13
C LEU A 318 -38.90 -6.70 9.09
N ARG A 319 -38.28 -7.06 7.96
CA ARG A 319 -38.89 -7.96 6.97
C ARG A 319 -39.23 -9.31 7.62
N GLN A 320 -38.29 -9.91 8.33
CA GLN A 320 -38.48 -11.19 9.02
C GLN A 320 -39.55 -11.13 10.10
N SER A 321 -39.64 -10.05 10.89
CA SER A 321 -40.66 -9.93 11.94
C SER A 321 -42.08 -9.85 11.35
N ILE A 322 -42.27 -9.07 10.28
CA ILE A 322 -43.55 -8.96 9.57
C ILE A 322 -43.90 -10.29 8.89
N GLN A 323 -42.94 -10.95 8.23
CA GLN A 323 -43.14 -12.24 7.60
C GLN A 323 -43.53 -13.31 8.61
N ALA A 324 -42.83 -13.41 9.74
CA ALA A 324 -43.13 -14.38 10.77
C ALA A 324 -44.54 -14.17 11.34
N ALA A 325 -44.90 -12.93 11.67
CA ALA A 325 -46.24 -12.60 12.18
C ALA A 325 -47.34 -12.93 11.15
N TRP A 326 -47.09 -12.63 9.87
CA TRP A 326 -47.98 -12.96 8.77
C TRP A 326 -48.17 -14.47 8.58
N ILE A 327 -47.07 -15.22 8.54
CA ILE A 327 -47.07 -16.67 8.38
C ILE A 327 -47.81 -17.34 9.55
N CYS A 328 -47.57 -16.89 10.79
CA CYS A 328 -48.31 -17.40 11.94
C CYS A 328 -49.82 -17.16 11.82
N ARG A 329 -50.23 -15.96 11.40
CA ARG A 329 -51.64 -15.64 11.14
C ARG A 329 -52.23 -16.51 10.04
N ALA A 330 -51.48 -16.75 8.97
CA ALA A 330 -51.89 -17.58 7.85
C ALA A 330 -52.09 -19.04 8.25
N ILE A 331 -51.18 -19.60 9.05
CA ILE A 331 -51.29 -20.97 9.56
C ILE A 331 -52.51 -21.12 10.47
N LEU A 332 -52.78 -20.14 11.35
CA LEU A 332 -53.98 -20.19 12.19
C LEU A 332 -55.26 -20.19 11.35
N ASN A 333 -55.33 -19.36 10.31
CA ASN A 333 -56.48 -19.34 9.40
C ASN A 333 -56.59 -20.65 8.60
N LEU A 334 -55.45 -21.24 8.21
CA LEU A 334 -55.41 -22.54 7.56
C LEU A 334 -56.00 -23.64 8.46
N GLU A 335 -55.62 -23.68 9.75
CA GLU A 335 -56.12 -24.67 10.70
C GLU A 335 -57.64 -24.55 10.95
N THR A 336 -58.20 -23.34 10.81
CA THR A 336 -59.66 -23.14 10.89
C THR A 336 -60.42 -23.55 9.64
N ASP A 337 -59.74 -23.68 8.50
CA ASP A 337 -60.37 -24.05 7.23
C ASP A 337 -60.65 -25.56 7.18
N ALA A 338 -61.86 -25.94 6.79
CA ALA A 338 -62.26 -27.34 6.62
C ALA A 338 -61.41 -28.06 5.55
N ALA A 339 -60.89 -27.32 4.58
CA ALA A 339 -60.02 -27.84 3.51
C ALA A 339 -58.63 -28.30 4.01
N TYR A 340 -58.25 -27.95 5.24
CA TYR A 340 -56.93 -28.28 5.80
C TYR A 340 -56.63 -29.77 5.83
N SER A 341 -57.66 -30.60 6.10
CA SER A 341 -57.49 -32.07 6.16
C SER A 341 -57.27 -32.73 4.80
N SER A 342 -57.66 -32.06 3.71
CA SER A 342 -57.50 -32.55 2.33
C SER A 342 -56.19 -32.10 1.66
N MET A 343 -55.45 -31.18 2.26
CA MET A 343 -54.21 -30.65 1.67
C MET A 343 -53.01 -31.57 1.93
N GLU A 344 -52.06 -31.53 1.01
CA GLU A 344 -50.82 -32.31 1.08
C GLU A 344 -49.58 -31.41 1.14
N PRO A 345 -48.50 -31.86 1.82
CA PRO A 345 -47.29 -31.08 1.95
C PRO A 345 -46.55 -30.94 0.61
N VAL A 346 -46.09 -29.72 0.32
CA VAL A 346 -45.23 -29.37 -0.81
C VAL A 346 -43.82 -29.07 -0.32
N VAL A 347 -42.81 -29.56 -1.05
CA VAL A 347 -41.40 -29.23 -0.82
C VAL A 347 -41.03 -28.05 -1.70
N VAL A 348 -40.43 -27.03 -1.08
CA VAL A 348 -39.86 -25.88 -1.80
C VAL A 348 -38.39 -26.19 -2.03
N HIS A 349 -37.96 -26.17 -3.29
CA HIS A 349 -36.56 -26.32 -3.66
C HIS A 349 -35.93 -24.95 -3.78
N TRP A 350 -34.99 -24.66 -2.88
CA TRP A 350 -34.22 -23.42 -2.88
C TRP A 350 -33.00 -23.58 -3.78
N ILE A 351 -32.80 -22.63 -4.69
CA ILE A 351 -31.65 -22.57 -5.59
C ILE A 351 -30.69 -21.55 -4.99
N GLU A 352 -29.61 -22.05 -4.40
CA GLU A 352 -28.54 -21.22 -3.85
C GLU A 352 -27.69 -20.66 -4.99
N ASN A 353 -28.05 -19.47 -5.45
CA ASN A 353 -27.21 -18.67 -6.34
C ASN A 353 -26.44 -17.66 -5.48
N ASP A 354 -25.12 -17.83 -5.35
CA ASP A 354 -24.22 -16.90 -4.63
C ASP A 354 -24.28 -15.44 -5.14
N ALA A 355 -24.90 -15.22 -6.31
CA ALA A 355 -24.94 -13.95 -7.02
C ALA A 355 -26.27 -13.16 -6.88
N SER A 356 -27.29 -13.68 -6.19
CA SER A 356 -28.58 -12.98 -6.14
C SER A 356 -28.56 -11.81 -5.14
N PRO A 357 -28.82 -10.56 -5.56
CA PRO A 357 -28.86 -9.40 -4.66
C PRO A 357 -30.05 -9.37 -3.69
N SER A 358 -30.93 -10.36 -3.79
CA SER A 358 -32.19 -10.46 -3.08
C SER A 358 -32.03 -11.24 -1.77
N ASP A 359 -32.77 -10.85 -0.74
CA ASP A 359 -32.73 -11.52 0.57
C ASP A 359 -33.25 -12.98 0.56
N ILE A 360 -33.93 -13.38 -0.52
CA ILE A 360 -34.54 -14.72 -0.67
C ILE A 360 -33.96 -15.38 -1.94
N PRO A 361 -33.49 -16.64 -1.86
CA PRO A 361 -32.97 -17.36 -3.01
C PRO A 361 -34.08 -17.66 -4.02
N GLU A 362 -33.69 -17.91 -5.27
CA GLU A 362 -34.62 -18.40 -6.28
C GLU A 362 -35.23 -19.72 -5.82
N PHE A 363 -36.50 -19.96 -6.15
CA PHE A 363 -37.23 -21.11 -5.64
C PHE A 363 -38.05 -21.77 -6.74
N THR A 364 -38.15 -23.10 -6.67
CA THR A 364 -39.02 -23.90 -7.51
C THR A 364 -39.86 -24.83 -6.62
N PHE A 365 -41.08 -25.12 -7.08
CA PHE A 365 -41.99 -26.06 -6.40
C PHE A 365 -42.62 -26.96 -7.45
N GLU A 366 -42.65 -28.26 -7.16
CA GLU A 366 -43.29 -29.25 -8.03
C GLU A 366 -44.57 -29.74 -7.36
N ALA A 367 -45.72 -29.50 -7.99
CA ALA A 367 -47.02 -29.93 -7.49
C ALA A 367 -47.59 -31.01 -8.40
N HIS A 368 -47.47 -32.26 -7.96
CA HIS A 368 -47.91 -33.43 -8.71
C HIS A 368 -49.33 -33.86 -8.29
N SER A 369 -49.66 -33.71 -7.01
CA SER A 369 -50.94 -34.11 -6.44
C SER A 369 -51.96 -32.96 -6.40
N ASP A 370 -53.25 -33.29 -6.46
CA ASP A 370 -54.32 -32.30 -6.38
C ASP A 370 -54.38 -31.64 -5.00
N GLY A 371 -54.01 -32.35 -3.93
CA GLY A 371 -53.85 -31.78 -2.59
C GLY A 371 -52.69 -30.78 -2.48
N GLN A 372 -51.62 -30.97 -3.26
CA GLN A 372 -50.49 -30.05 -3.36
C GLN A 372 -50.86 -28.79 -4.14
N LYS A 373 -51.60 -28.95 -5.24
CA LYS A 373 -52.14 -27.82 -6.03
C LYS A 373 -53.11 -26.97 -5.21
N ALA A 374 -53.96 -27.60 -4.39
CA ALA A 374 -54.87 -26.92 -3.50
C ALA A 374 -54.15 -26.05 -2.46
N LEU A 375 -53.05 -26.54 -1.88
CA LEU A 375 -52.23 -25.77 -0.92
C LEU A 375 -51.62 -24.53 -1.58
N ILE A 376 -51.10 -24.66 -2.81
CA ILE A 376 -50.51 -23.55 -3.55
C ILE A 376 -51.57 -22.52 -3.95
N ALA A 377 -52.74 -22.98 -4.41
CA ALA A 377 -53.87 -22.10 -4.72
C ALA A 377 -54.31 -21.31 -3.47
N TRP A 378 -54.48 -22.01 -2.35
CA TRP A 378 -54.78 -21.38 -1.07
C TRP A 378 -53.74 -20.32 -0.68
N ALA A 379 -52.44 -20.64 -0.77
CA ALA A 379 -51.38 -19.71 -0.40
C ALA A 379 -51.33 -18.46 -1.31
N ARG A 380 -51.73 -18.57 -2.58
CA ARG A 380 -51.82 -17.44 -3.51
C ARG A 380 -53.02 -16.54 -3.22
N ASP A 381 -54.14 -17.15 -2.87
CA ASP A 381 -55.40 -16.44 -2.61
C ASP A 381 -55.44 -15.87 -1.19
N PHE A 382 -54.57 -16.34 -0.30
CA PHE A 382 -54.52 -15.89 1.08
C PHE A 382 -54.13 -14.41 1.20
N ARG A 383 -55.14 -13.57 1.45
CA ARG A 383 -55.00 -12.15 1.81
C ARG A 383 -55.96 -11.82 2.95
N ASP A 384 -55.41 -11.25 4.03
CA ASP A 384 -56.12 -10.92 5.27
C ASP A 384 -56.00 -9.41 5.49
N GLY A 385 -56.98 -8.68 4.95
CA GLY A 385 -57.08 -7.23 5.11
C GLY A 385 -57.35 -6.81 6.55
N LYS A 386 -57.95 -7.68 7.39
CA LYS A 386 -58.20 -7.39 8.80
C LYS A 386 -56.90 -7.32 9.58
N TRP A 387 -55.99 -8.28 9.36
CA TRP A 387 -54.67 -8.28 9.99
C TRP A 387 -53.84 -7.04 9.59
N VAL A 388 -53.84 -6.69 8.30
CA VAL A 388 -53.13 -5.49 7.82
C VAL A 388 -53.67 -4.22 8.47
N TYR A 389 -54.99 -4.16 8.71
CA TYR A 389 -55.61 -3.04 9.41
C TYR A 389 -55.24 -3.00 10.89
N GLU A 390 -55.27 -4.14 11.59
CA GLU A 390 -54.89 -4.24 13.01
C GLU A 390 -53.42 -3.86 13.23
N GLN A 391 -52.53 -4.31 12.35
CA GLN A 391 -51.09 -4.06 12.45
C GLN A 391 -50.64 -2.74 11.81
N ARG A 392 -51.58 -1.92 11.31
CA ARG A 392 -51.25 -0.68 10.56
C ARG A 392 -50.34 0.27 11.34
N ASN A 393 -50.59 0.42 12.64
CA ASN A 393 -49.87 1.36 13.49
C ASN A 393 -48.44 0.86 13.75
N TYR A 394 -48.28 -0.45 13.95
CA TYR A 394 -46.98 -1.10 14.10
C TYR A 394 -46.15 -0.95 12.82
N HIS A 395 -46.73 -1.30 11.66
CA HIS A 395 -46.04 -1.16 10.37
C HIS A 395 -45.64 0.28 10.07
N GLU A 396 -46.51 1.24 10.37
CA GLU A 396 -46.21 2.66 10.19
C GLU A 396 -45.03 3.11 11.05
N ALA A 397 -45.05 2.82 12.36
CA ALA A 397 -43.96 3.18 13.26
C ALA A 397 -42.64 2.48 12.88
N ALA A 398 -42.69 1.20 12.52
CA ALA A 398 -41.51 0.42 12.13
C ALA A 398 -40.88 0.94 10.83
N VAL A 399 -41.69 1.26 9.81
CA VAL A 399 -41.20 1.85 8.56
C VAL A 399 -40.68 3.27 8.78
N GLN A 400 -41.28 4.05 9.68
CA GLN A 400 -40.75 5.35 10.07
C GLN A 400 -39.37 5.23 10.72
N GLN A 401 -39.16 4.25 11.62
CA GLN A 401 -37.86 3.98 12.22
C GLN A 401 -36.81 3.60 11.16
N LEU A 402 -37.14 2.68 10.26
CA LEU A 402 -36.25 2.30 9.14
C LEU A 402 -35.92 3.51 8.25
N ASN A 403 -36.91 4.36 7.96
CA ASN A 403 -36.67 5.59 7.20
C ASN A 403 -35.77 6.59 7.95
N GLN A 404 -35.82 6.64 9.28
CA GLN A 404 -34.87 7.44 10.06
C GLN A 404 -33.44 6.92 9.94
N THR A 405 -33.23 5.60 9.94
CA THR A 405 -31.89 5.02 9.78
C THR A 405 -31.37 5.17 8.35
N ILE A 406 -32.24 5.07 7.34
CA ILE A 406 -31.92 5.43 5.95
C ILE A 406 -31.52 6.91 5.83
N ARG A 407 -32.22 7.83 6.50
CA ARG A 407 -31.85 9.27 6.50
C ARG A 407 -30.47 9.50 7.11
N ARG A 408 -30.16 8.84 8.23
CA ARG A 408 -28.83 8.88 8.88
C ARG A 408 -27.75 8.36 7.94
N TYR A 409 -27.98 7.21 7.31
CA TYR A 409 -27.08 6.65 6.31
C TYR A 409 -26.87 7.62 5.13
N ASN A 410 -27.94 8.17 4.56
CA ASN A 410 -27.87 9.08 3.40
C ASN A 410 -27.12 10.39 3.68
N HIS A 411 -27.06 10.83 4.95
CA HIS A 411 -26.26 12.00 5.33
C HIS A 411 -24.75 11.75 5.19
N ILE A 412 -24.30 10.53 5.45
CA ILE A 412 -22.87 10.17 5.45
C ILE A 412 -22.47 9.52 4.12
N ALA A 413 -23.42 8.89 3.41
CA ALA A 413 -23.16 8.21 2.15
C ALA A 413 -22.89 9.17 0.98
N PRO A 414 -21.95 8.82 0.08
CA PRO A 414 -21.74 9.56 -1.17
C PRO A 414 -22.97 9.45 -2.07
N TYR A 415 -23.15 10.40 -3.00
CA TYR A 415 -24.37 10.54 -3.81
C TYR A 415 -24.83 9.25 -4.50
N PHE A 416 -23.91 8.47 -5.05
CA PHE A 416 -24.22 7.21 -5.75
C PHE A 416 -24.68 6.07 -4.82
N ALA A 417 -24.35 6.14 -3.53
CA ALA A 417 -24.65 5.09 -2.56
C ALA A 417 -25.92 5.37 -1.74
N ARG A 418 -26.54 6.53 -1.92
CA ARG A 418 -27.76 6.93 -1.20
C ARG A 418 -28.95 6.04 -1.56
N ARG A 419 -29.85 5.83 -0.59
CA ARG A 419 -31.03 4.97 -0.69
C ARG A 419 -32.31 5.80 -0.66
N LEU A 420 -33.35 5.30 -1.31
CA LEU A 420 -34.68 5.91 -1.29
C LEU A 420 -35.42 5.55 0.01
N LEU A 421 -36.35 6.42 0.42
CA LEU A 421 -37.21 6.14 1.57
C LEU A 421 -38.35 5.22 1.17
N TYR A 422 -38.76 4.34 2.08
CA TYR A 422 -39.86 3.43 1.87
C TYR A 422 -41.20 4.08 2.21
N THR A 423 -42.22 3.77 1.42
CA THR A 423 -43.62 3.99 1.82
C THR A 423 -44.13 2.76 2.53
N LYS A 424 -45.00 2.93 3.54
CA LYS A 424 -45.58 1.81 4.29
C LYS A 424 -46.25 0.79 3.36
N GLN A 425 -47.06 1.26 2.41
CA GLN A 425 -47.84 0.40 1.53
C GLN A 425 -46.93 -0.44 0.62
N SER A 426 -45.98 0.21 -0.08
CA SER A 426 -45.05 -0.49 -0.97
C SER A 426 -44.18 -1.49 -0.21
N PHE A 427 -43.74 -1.13 0.98
CA PHE A 427 -42.88 -1.98 1.80
C PHE A 427 -43.63 -3.22 2.30
N VAL A 428 -44.82 -3.05 2.88
CA VAL A 428 -45.61 -4.18 3.38
C VAL A 428 -46.00 -5.11 2.23
N GLN A 429 -46.42 -4.59 1.08
CA GLN A 429 -46.74 -5.40 -0.10
C GLN A 429 -45.55 -6.24 -0.57
N ASP A 430 -44.38 -5.62 -0.77
CA ASP A 430 -43.14 -6.32 -1.16
C ASP A 430 -42.76 -7.42 -0.14
N VAL A 431 -42.94 -7.16 1.16
CA VAL A 431 -42.67 -8.16 2.21
C VAL A 431 -43.64 -9.34 2.16
N LEU A 432 -44.92 -9.08 1.92
CA LEU A 432 -45.96 -10.11 1.83
C LEU A 432 -45.80 -10.97 0.57
N ASP A 433 -45.50 -10.36 -0.57
CA ASP A 433 -45.24 -11.07 -1.83
C ASP A 433 -44.04 -12.02 -1.69
N ARG A 434 -43.00 -11.55 -0.99
CA ARG A 434 -41.80 -12.35 -0.64
C ARG A 434 -42.06 -13.43 0.41
N ALA A 435 -43.12 -13.31 1.21
CA ALA A 435 -43.47 -14.31 2.22
C ALA A 435 -44.09 -15.58 1.62
N PHE A 436 -44.54 -15.53 0.35
CA PHE A 436 -45.24 -16.63 -0.31
C PHE A 436 -44.52 -18.00 -0.27
N PRO A 437 -43.24 -18.14 -0.70
CA PRO A 437 -42.56 -19.43 -0.64
C PRO A 437 -42.36 -19.92 0.81
N LEU A 438 -42.08 -19.00 1.74
CA LEU A 438 -41.92 -19.29 3.17
C LEU A 438 -43.23 -19.76 3.80
N LEU A 439 -44.37 -19.22 3.36
CA LEU A 439 -45.70 -19.64 3.78
C LEU A 439 -45.99 -21.09 3.37
N ILE A 440 -45.65 -21.45 2.12
CA ILE A 440 -45.82 -22.84 1.63
C ILE A 440 -44.97 -23.80 2.46
N GLU A 441 -43.71 -23.45 2.74
CA GLU A 441 -42.82 -24.28 3.55
C GLU A 441 -43.34 -24.45 4.99
N ALA A 442 -43.81 -23.37 5.61
CA ALA A 442 -44.33 -23.41 6.97
C ALA A 442 -45.66 -24.20 7.05
N ALA A 443 -46.56 -24.02 6.08
CA ALA A 443 -47.80 -24.80 5.97
C ALA A 443 -47.51 -26.28 5.71
N SER A 444 -46.55 -26.60 4.83
CA SER A 444 -46.16 -27.98 4.55
C SER A 444 -45.49 -28.65 5.75
N ALA A 445 -44.72 -27.90 6.56
CA ALA A 445 -44.17 -28.40 7.83
C ALA A 445 -45.28 -28.76 8.83
N ARG A 446 -46.34 -27.94 8.92
CA ARG A 446 -47.50 -28.24 9.78
C ARG A 446 -48.27 -29.47 9.32
N LEU A 447 -48.53 -29.60 8.01
CA LEU A 447 -49.18 -30.78 7.43
C LEU A 447 -48.36 -32.07 7.64
N ARG A 448 -47.03 -32.01 7.49
CA ARG A 448 -46.14 -33.14 7.82
C ARG A 448 -46.27 -33.55 9.30
N GLY A 449 -46.33 -32.58 10.21
CA GLY A 449 -46.56 -32.82 11.64
C GLY A 449 -47.87 -33.58 11.90
N LEU A 450 -48.96 -33.20 11.23
CA LEU A 450 -50.24 -33.90 11.34
C LEU A 450 -50.20 -35.33 10.79
N GLN A 451 -49.56 -35.54 9.64
CA GLN A 451 -49.41 -36.88 9.06
C GLN A 451 -48.60 -37.80 9.99
N GLN A 452 -47.54 -37.27 10.62
CA GLN A 452 -46.77 -38.01 11.62
C GLN A 452 -47.58 -38.30 12.89
N ALA A 453 -48.41 -37.37 13.35
CA ALA A 453 -49.28 -37.59 14.50
C ALA A 453 -50.31 -38.70 14.21
N LYS A 454 -50.98 -38.67 13.05
CA LYS A 454 -51.92 -39.72 12.61
C LYS A 454 -51.25 -41.10 12.57
N ARG A 455 -50.02 -41.17 12.03
CA ARG A 455 -49.21 -42.40 11.98
C ARG A 455 -48.87 -42.95 13.37
N LYS A 456 -48.63 -42.08 14.36
CA LYS A 456 -48.38 -42.50 15.75
C LYS A 456 -49.64 -43.00 16.45
N THR A 457 -50.81 -42.44 16.11
CA THR A 457 -52.10 -42.85 16.70
C THR A 457 -52.69 -44.12 16.08
N SER A 458 -52.32 -44.46 14.84
CA SER A 458 -52.71 -45.75 14.25
C SER A 458 -51.91 -46.87 14.91
N PRO A 459 -52.56 -47.88 15.54
CA PRO A 459 -51.84 -49.01 16.11
C PRO A 459 -51.08 -49.74 15.01
N SER A 460 -49.79 -49.97 15.22
CA SER A 460 -48.98 -50.83 14.36
C SER A 460 -49.67 -52.19 14.21
N PRO A 461 -49.94 -52.67 12.97
CA PRO A 461 -50.55 -53.98 12.76
C PRO A 461 -49.69 -55.15 13.28
N ASN A 462 -48.42 -54.91 13.62
CA ASN A 462 -47.46 -55.93 14.05
C ASN A 462 -47.04 -55.87 15.53
N SER A 463 -47.68 -55.06 16.38
CA SER A 463 -47.47 -55.16 17.83
C SER A 463 -48.57 -56.00 18.46
N LEU A 464 -48.34 -57.32 18.57
CA LEU A 464 -49.08 -58.19 19.49
C LEU A 464 -49.08 -57.55 20.89
N PRO A 465 -50.22 -57.52 21.61
CA PRO A 465 -50.22 -57.06 22.99
C PRO A 465 -49.37 -58.04 23.79
N SER A 466 -48.21 -57.58 24.28
CA SER A 466 -47.41 -58.29 25.28
C SER A 466 -48.24 -58.37 26.56
N SER A 467 -49.09 -59.39 26.58
CA SER A 467 -49.89 -59.82 27.71
C SER A 467 -48.98 -60.00 28.92
N LYS A 468 -49.36 -59.34 30.02
CA LYS A 468 -49.20 -59.69 31.43
C LYS A 468 -48.67 -61.11 31.73
N LYS A 469 -47.43 -61.44 31.34
CA LYS A 469 -46.74 -62.70 31.68
C LYS A 469 -45.59 -62.49 32.69
N GLY A 470 -45.65 -61.41 33.48
CA GLY A 470 -44.61 -61.07 34.45
C GLY A 470 -45.00 -61.22 35.93
N TRP A 471 -46.28 -61.35 36.27
CA TRP A 471 -46.72 -61.23 37.68
C TRP A 471 -47.03 -62.56 38.40
N PHE A 472 -47.18 -63.67 37.68
CA PHE A 472 -47.57 -64.98 38.26
C PHE A 472 -46.42 -65.99 38.46
N ARG A 473 -45.14 -65.58 38.35
CA ARG A 473 -43.97 -66.48 38.56
C ARG A 473 -43.17 -66.19 39.83
N ARG A 474 -43.77 -65.54 40.83
CA ARG A 474 -43.09 -65.17 42.09
C ARG A 474 -43.78 -65.70 43.36
N TRP A 475 -44.61 -66.74 43.23
CA TRP A 475 -45.37 -67.28 44.38
C TRP A 475 -45.42 -68.82 44.50
N PHE A 476 -44.75 -69.57 43.62
CA PHE A 476 -44.66 -71.04 43.72
C PHE A 476 -43.22 -71.52 43.54
N ARG A 477 -42.34 -71.11 44.46
CA ARG A 477 -41.04 -71.75 44.67
C ARG A 477 -40.58 -71.56 46.10
N ASP A 478 -41.40 -72.07 47.02
CA ASP A 478 -41.03 -72.46 48.38
C ASP A 478 -42.06 -73.50 48.82
N SER A 479 -41.76 -74.78 48.53
CA SER A 479 -42.26 -76.02 49.18
C SER A 479 -41.58 -77.21 48.50
#